data_AF-A0A6N3H9B3-F1
#
_entry.id   AF-A0A6N3H9B3-F1
#
_cell.length_a   1.000
_cell.length_b   1.000
_cell.length_c   1.000
_cell.angle_alpha   90.00
_cell.angle_beta   90.00
_cell.angle_gamma   90.00
#
_symmetry.space_group_name_H-M   'P 1'
#
loop_
_entity.id
_entity.type
_entity.pdbx_description
1 polymer ?
#
loop_
_entity_poly.entity_id
_entity_poly.type
_entity_poly.pdbx_seq_one_letter_code
_entity_poly.pdbx_strand_id
1 'polypeptide(L)'
;MLLYLVVLPYLVMAAMACVQYVISMEINVIISFFIMIMILVGSVFFETPFLIYNYLMLIRQNGIIATGINSWIGIGTALFLICVMVLIEKRLIQKKDFLL
;
A
#
# COMPACT_ATOMS: atom_id res chain seq x y z
N MET A 1 -3.15 16.95 11.61
CA MET A 1 -3.48 17.38 10.24
C MET A 1 -2.40 17.00 9.24
N LEU A 2 -1.17 17.51 9.33
CA LEU A 2 -0.09 17.23 8.37
C LEU A 2 0.24 15.73 8.22
N LEU A 3 0.17 14.97 9.33
CA LEU A 3 0.45 13.54 9.35
C LEU A 3 -0.47 12.72 8.42
N TYR A 4 -1.79 12.88 8.52
CA TYR A 4 -2.74 12.11 7.71
C TYR A 4 -3.06 12.76 6.36
N LEU A 5 -2.76 14.05 6.17
CA LEU A 5 -3.02 14.76 4.92
C LEU A 5 -1.83 14.69 3.93
N VAL A 6 -0.60 14.51 4.43
CA VAL A 6 0.61 14.54 3.61
C VAL A 6 1.45 13.28 3.81
N VAL A 7 1.89 13.02 5.04
CA VAL A 7 2.85 11.93 5.31
C VAL A 7 2.26 10.57 4.98
N LEU A 8 1.05 10.30 5.47
CA LEU A 8 0.38 9.02 5.30
C LEU A 8 0.00 8.74 3.82
N PRO A 9 -0.57 9.68 3.06
CA PRO A 9 -0.75 9.53 1.60
C PRO A 9 0.53 9.16 0.86
N TYR A 10 1.63 9.88 1.12
CA TYR A 10 2.91 9.57 0.47
C TYR A 10 3.41 8.18 0.82
N LEU A 11 3.34 7.78 2.09
CA LEU A 11 3.77 6.45 2.52
C LEU A 11 2.94 5.33 1.91
N VAL A 12 1.61 5.47 1.92
CA VAL A 12 0.72 4.45 1.36
C VAL A 12 0.90 4.35 -0.15
N MET A 13 1.05 5.48 -0.85
CA MET A 13 1.34 5.49 -2.28
C MET A 13 2.69 4.79 -2.59
N ALA A 14 3.73 5.05 -1.78
CA ALA A 14 5.01 4.38 -1.93
C ALA A 14 4.92 2.87 -1.68
N ALA A 15 4.22 2.46 -0.61
CA ALA A 15 4.00 1.05 -0.29
C ALA A 15 3.27 0.32 -1.43
N MET A 16 2.23 0.95 -1.97
CA MET A 16 1.46 0.36 -3.07
C MET A 16 2.26 0.37 -4.38
N ALA A 17 3.11 1.37 -4.65
CA ALA A 17 4.01 1.32 -5.79
C ALA A 17 4.96 0.11 -5.75
N CYS A 18 5.54 -0.20 -4.59
CA CYS A 18 6.37 -1.40 -4.40
C CYS A 18 5.58 -2.69 -4.65
N VAL A 19 4.36 -2.80 -4.09
CA VAL A 19 3.49 -3.96 -4.34
C VAL A 19 3.19 -4.11 -5.84
N GLN A 20 2.87 -3.01 -6.53
CA GLN A 20 2.56 -3.02 -7.96
C GLN A 20 3.77 -3.48 -8.76
N TYR A 21 4.96 -3.00 -8.41
CA TYR A 21 6.21 -3.36 -9.06
C TYR A 21 6.51 -4.86 -8.94
N VAL A 22 6.41 -5.43 -7.74
CA VAL A 22 6.58 -6.88 -7.50
C VAL A 22 5.61 -7.70 -8.37
N ILE A 23 4.32 -7.37 -8.36
CA ILE A 23 3.31 -8.08 -9.15
C ILE A 23 3.57 -7.93 -10.65
N SER A 24 4.00 -6.73 -11.08
CA SER A 24 4.31 -6.43 -12.48
C SER A 24 5.52 -7.22 -12.98
N MET A 25 6.50 -7.49 -12.12
CA MET A 25 7.65 -8.34 -12.46
C MET A 25 7.26 -9.80 -12.71
N GLU A 26 6.29 -10.33 -11.97
CA GLU A 26 5.88 -11.73 -12.08
C GLU A 26 4.88 -11.98 -13.21
N ILE A 27 3.94 -11.05 -13.43
CA ILE A 27 2.81 -11.25 -14.36
C ILE A 27 2.91 -10.29 -15.56
N ASN A 28 2.35 -9.08 -15.40
CA ASN A 28 2.35 -8.01 -16.39
C ASN A 28 1.88 -6.71 -15.70
N VAL A 29 2.41 -5.58 -16.14
CA VAL A 29 2.04 -4.22 -15.67
C VAL A 29 0.54 -3.96 -15.79
N ILE A 30 -0.12 -4.37 -16.88
CA ILE A 30 -1.55 -4.08 -17.10
C ILE A 30 -2.41 -4.79 -16.06
N ILE A 31 -2.15 -6.09 -15.83
CA ILE A 31 -2.91 -6.89 -14.85
C ILE A 31 -2.65 -6.36 -13.43
N SER A 32 -1.40 -6.03 -13.12
CA SER A 32 -1.03 -5.42 -11.84
C SER A 32 -1.80 -4.12 -11.58
N PHE A 33 -1.93 -3.26 -12.58
CA PHE A 33 -2.69 -2.03 -12.48
C PHE A 33 -4.18 -2.29 -12.17
N PHE A 34 -4.82 -3.25 -12.85
CA PHE A 34 -6.21 -3.61 -12.53
C PHE A 34 -6.37 -4.16 -11.12
N ILE A 35 -5.43 -4.96 -10.64
CA ILE A 35 -5.42 -5.44 -9.24
C ILE A 35 -5.38 -4.26 -8.27
N MET A 36 -4.53 -3.26 -8.54
CA MET A 36 -4.44 -2.06 -7.69
C MET A 36 -5.72 -1.23 -7.67
N ILE A 37 -6.39 -1.10 -8.82
CA ILE A 37 -7.72 -0.47 -8.88
C ILE A 37 -8.72 -1.25 -8.03
N MET A 38 -8.76 -2.57 -8.13
CA MET A 38 -9.70 -3.39 -7.36
C MET A 38 -9.46 -3.28 -5.86
N ILE A 39 -8.20 -3.23 -5.40
CA ILE A 39 -7.84 -3.02 -3.99
C ILE A 39 -8.27 -1.62 -3.53
N LEU A 40 -8.06 -0.59 -4.36
CA LEU A 40 -8.48 0.78 -4.05
C LEU A 40 -10.00 0.89 -3.92
N VAL A 41 -10.76 0.40 -4.91
CA VAL A 41 -12.22 0.40 -4.90
C VAL A 41 -12.77 -0.44 -3.76
N GLY A 42 -12.18 -1.62 -3.52
CA GLY A 42 -12.55 -2.50 -2.40
C GLY A 42 -12.38 -1.83 -1.05
N SER A 43 -11.35 -0.99 -0.89
CA SER A 43 -11.13 -0.22 0.33
C SER A 43 -12.25 0.78 0.60
N VAL A 44 -12.96 1.28 -0.42
CA VAL A 44 -14.10 2.19 -0.23
C VAL A 44 -15.23 1.49 0.53
N PHE A 45 -15.48 0.22 0.20
CA PHE A 45 -16.62 -0.53 0.74
C PHE A 45 -16.30 -1.33 2.00
N PHE A 46 -15.06 -1.79 2.17
CA PHE A 46 -14.69 -2.68 3.26
C PHE A 46 -13.66 -2.05 4.21
N GLU A 47 -14.03 -1.94 5.48
CA GLU A 47 -13.14 -1.52 6.57
C GLU A 47 -12.36 -2.72 7.11
N THR A 48 -11.26 -3.08 6.45
CA THR A 48 -10.34 -4.11 6.96
C THR A 48 -8.93 -3.53 7.15
N PRO A 49 -8.19 -3.99 8.17
CA PRO A 49 -6.83 -3.50 8.45
C PRO A 49 -5.81 -3.87 7.35
N PHE A 50 -6.13 -4.85 6.50
CA PHE A 50 -5.32 -5.28 5.36
C PHE A 50 -5.44 -4.33 4.15
N LEU A 51 -6.56 -3.61 4.03
CA LEU A 51 -6.82 -2.67 2.94
C LEU A 51 -6.17 -1.33 3.26
N ILE A 52 -4.92 -1.13 2.82
CA ILE A 52 -4.11 0.01 3.24
C ILE A 52 -4.67 1.37 2.78
N TYR A 53 -5.48 1.42 1.73
CA TYR A 53 -6.14 2.65 1.31
C TYR A 53 -7.22 3.13 2.29
N ASN A 54 -7.69 2.29 3.23
CA ASN A 54 -8.58 2.72 4.30
C ASN A 54 -7.97 3.84 5.15
N TYR A 55 -6.65 3.80 5.35
CA TYR A 55 -5.93 4.82 6.13
C TYR A 55 -5.87 6.18 5.40
N LEU A 56 -6.17 6.24 4.10
CA LEU A 56 -6.22 7.49 3.31
C LEU A 56 -7.60 8.16 3.32
N MET A 57 -8.64 7.45 3.75
CA MET A 57 -9.98 8.02 3.79
C MET A 57 -10.11 8.96 4.97
N LEU A 58 -10.06 10.26 4.69
CA LEU A 58 -10.16 11.32 5.69
C LEU A 58 -11.38 11.15 6.58
N ILE A 59 -12.52 10.79 6.00
CA ILE A 59 -13.79 10.59 6.71
C ILE A 59 -13.67 9.49 7.78
N ARG A 60 -12.78 8.51 7.60
CA ARG A 60 -12.59 7.38 8.53
C ARG A 60 -11.52 7.62 9.60
N GLN A 61 -10.88 8.79 9.62
CA GLN A 61 -9.73 9.01 10.49
C GLN A 61 -10.16 9.35 11.92
N ASN A 62 -9.45 8.81 12.92
CA ASN A 62 -9.77 9.05 14.33
C ASN A 62 -9.67 10.53 14.77
N GLY A 63 -8.96 11.35 13.98
CA GLY A 63 -8.89 12.80 14.18
C GLY A 63 -10.13 13.58 13.70
N ILE A 64 -11.06 12.91 13.01
CA ILE A 64 -12.30 13.49 12.46
C ILE A 64 -13.54 12.78 13.06
N ILE A 65 -13.48 11.46 13.29
CA ILE A 65 -14.57 10.68 13.92
C ILE A 65 -14.00 9.91 15.12
N ALA A 66 -14.69 9.91 16.27
CA ALA A 66 -14.22 9.33 17.53
C ALA A 66 -14.01 7.79 17.54
N THR A 67 -14.55 7.09 16.55
CA THR A 67 -14.38 5.64 16.31
C THR A 67 -13.56 5.35 15.06
N GLY A 68 -12.76 6.32 14.60
CA GLY A 68 -12.01 6.22 13.37
C GLY A 68 -10.73 5.38 13.49
N ILE A 69 -10.13 5.10 12.34
CA ILE A 69 -8.89 4.35 12.21
C ILE A 69 -7.70 5.18 12.71
N ASN A 70 -6.77 4.54 13.42
CA ASN A 70 -5.57 5.20 13.93
C ASN A 70 -4.50 5.38 12.84
N SER A 71 -4.16 6.64 12.54
CA SER A 71 -3.15 7.00 11.55
C SER A 71 -1.78 6.39 11.80
N TRP A 72 -1.38 6.21 13.07
CA TRP A 72 -0.08 5.64 13.42
C TRP A 72 0.04 4.17 13.01
N ILE A 73 -1.06 3.43 13.11
CA ILE A 73 -1.13 2.04 12.62
C ILE A 73 -0.94 2.03 11.11
N GLY A 74 -1.57 2.95 10.39
CA GLY A 74 -1.40 3.10 8.93
C GLY A 74 0.04 3.41 8.51
N ILE A 75 0.76 4.23 9.27
CA ILE A 75 2.19 4.50 9.02
C ILE A 75 3.01 3.22 9.26
N GLY A 76 2.78 2.54 10.38
CA GLY A 76 3.48 1.30 10.70
C GLY A 76 3.28 0.21 9.66
N THR A 77 2.03 0.01 9.20
CA THR A 77 1.71 -0.97 8.16
C THR A 77 2.31 -0.61 6.81
N ALA A 78 2.31 0.68 6.42
CA ALA A 78 2.94 1.15 5.19
C ALA A 78 4.46 0.92 5.19
N LEU A 79 5.16 1.29 6.27
CA LEU A 79 6.60 1.05 6.40
C LEU A 79 6.93 -0.45 6.36
N PHE A 80 6.16 -1.25 7.08
CA PHE A 80 6.34 -2.70 7.08
C PHE A 80 6.19 -3.29 5.68
N LEU A 81 5.14 -2.88 4.94
CA LEU A 81 4.92 -3.31 3.56
C LEU A 81 6.07 -2.89 2.63
N ILE A 82 6.53 -1.64 2.71
CA ILE A 82 7.68 -1.18 1.92
C ILE A 82 8.90 -2.05 2.17
N CYS A 83 9.27 -2.27 3.45
CA CYS A 83 10.42 -3.10 3.80
C CYS A 83 10.29 -4.52 3.25
N VAL A 84 9.13 -5.16 3.42
CA VAL A 84 8.89 -6.53 2.93
C VAL A 84 8.96 -6.58 1.41
N MET A 85 8.32 -5.65 0.71
CA MET A 85 8.30 -5.64 -0.76
C MET A 85 9.69 -5.38 -1.34
N VAL A 86 10.46 -4.43 -0.81
CA VAL A 86 11.84 -4.17 -1.25
C VAL A 86 12.74 -5.40 -1.08
N LEU A 87 12.57 -6.16 0.00
CA LEU A 87 13.31 -7.42 0.19
C LEU A 87 12.92 -8.48 -0.85
N ILE A 88 11.64 -8.56 -1.21
CA ILE A 88 11.16 -9.45 -2.27
C ILE A 88 11.68 -9.01 -3.63
N GLU A 89 11.57 -7.73 -3.96
CA GLU A 89 12.09 -7.12 -5.20
C GLU A 89 13.56 -7.45 -5.39
N LYS A 90 14.40 -7.22 -4.37
CA LYS A 90 15.82 -7.55 -4.41
C LYS A 90 16.06 -9.02 -4.74
N ARG A 91 15.30 -9.94 -4.14
CA ARG A 91 15.41 -11.38 -4.42
C ARG A 91 14.96 -11.74 -5.82
N LEU A 92 13.88 -11.12 -6.32
CA LEU A 92 13.36 -11.36 -7.67
C LEU A 92 14.32 -10.86 -8.74
N ILE A 93 14.89 -9.66 -8.57
CA ILE A 93 15.90 -9.09 -9.49
C ILE A 93 17.12 -10.01 -9.53
N GLN A 94 17.66 -10.40 -8.39
CA GLN A 94 18.80 -11.33 -8.34
C GLN A 94 18.49 -12.64 -9.09
N LYS A 95 17.33 -13.25 -8.86
CA LYS A 95 16.93 -14.46 -9.57
C LYS A 95 16.88 -14.27 -11.09
N LYS A 96 16.35 -13.14 -11.56
CA LYS A 96 16.26 -12.84 -13.00
C LYS A 96 17.63 -12.54 -13.61
N ASP A 97 18.51 -11.84 -12.89
CA ASP A 97 19.88 -11.56 -13.34
C ASP A 97 20.73 -12.83 -13.46
N PHE A 98 20.55 -13.83 -12.58
CA PHE A 98 21.23 -15.12 -12.68
C PHE A 98 20.69 -16.04 -13.79
N LEU A 99 19.47 -15.78 -14.28
CA LEU A 99 18.82 -16.55 -15.34
C LEU A 99 19.08 -16.00 -16.75
N LEU A 100 19.73 -14.84 -16.85
CA LEU A 100 20.11 -14.14 -18.07
C LEU A 100 21.59 -14.40 -18.40
#